data_AF-A0A0Q4Z121-F1
#
_entry.id   AF-A0A0Q4Z121-F1
#
_cell.length_a   1.000
_cell.length_b   1.000
_cell.length_c   1.000
_cell.angle_alpha   90.00
_cell.angle_beta   90.00
_cell.angle_gamma   90.00
#
_symmetry.space_group_name_H-M   'P 1'
#
loop_
_entity.id
_entity.type
_entity.pdbx_description
1 polymer ?
#
loop_
_entity_poly.entity_id
_entity_poly.type
_entity_poly.pdbx_seq_one_letter_code
_entity_poly.pdbx_strand_id
1 'polypeptide(L)'
;MVVDSEGDPMDLNTTAAYILGQQELGALGIPSPEGSRRALRSLLKQAGQALQIETETWVTVSRSTGAPLVLHTIPLAQTGSAGSRTVIILVDLRHSPRPTLNVLQKLFDLTPAEARLAIEIVSGRTLSEVSTKMGLSNATLRTQLSAVFTKTQTRRQAELVALLTRVAIFP
;
A
#
# COMPACT_ATOMS: atom_id res chain seq x y z
N MET A 1 11.92 -3.69 -2.56
CA MET A 1 12.97 -3.50 -3.57
C MET A 1 14.27 -4.09 -3.03
N VAL A 2 15.22 -4.43 -3.89
CA VAL A 2 16.55 -4.91 -3.50
C VAL A 2 17.58 -3.87 -3.92
N VAL A 3 18.48 -3.52 -3.01
CA VAL A 3 19.62 -2.62 -3.25
C VAL A 3 20.93 -3.31 -2.97
N ASP A 4 22.02 -2.80 -3.54
CA ASP A 4 23.39 -3.16 -3.17
C ASP A 4 23.87 -2.42 -1.90
N SER A 5 25.13 -2.63 -1.52
CA SER A 5 25.79 -1.98 -0.38
C SER A 5 25.88 -0.46 -0.49
N GLU A 6 25.83 0.10 -1.70
CA GLU A 6 25.87 1.54 -1.93
C GLU A 6 24.46 2.17 -1.93
N GLY A 7 23.42 1.34 -1.82
CA GLY A 7 22.02 1.75 -1.83
C GLY A 7 21.45 1.93 -3.24
N ASP A 8 22.14 1.48 -4.27
CA ASP A 8 21.63 1.52 -5.63
C ASP A 8 20.68 0.35 -5.89
N PRO A 9 19.51 0.60 -6.55
CA PRO A 9 18.50 -0.42 -6.74
C PRO A 9 18.97 -1.46 -7.78
N MET A 10 18.97 -2.71 -7.34
CA MET A 10 19.19 -3.89 -8.17
C MET A 10 17.87 -4.43 -8.73
N ASP A 11 16.81 -4.44 -7.91
CA ASP A 11 15.48 -4.91 -8.30
C ASP A 11 14.38 -4.07 -7.65
N LEU A 12 13.33 -3.77 -8.40
CA LEU A 12 12.26 -2.88 -7.97
C LEU A 12 10.92 -3.36 -8.54
N ASN A 13 9.98 -3.65 -7.65
CA ASN A 13 8.62 -3.97 -8.07
C ASN A 13 7.84 -2.70 -8.46
N THR A 14 6.73 -2.87 -9.18
CA THR A 14 5.88 -1.77 -9.65
C THR A 14 5.38 -0.88 -8.50
N THR A 15 5.05 -1.47 -7.35
CA THR A 15 4.60 -0.73 -6.16
C THR A 15 5.69 0.18 -5.62
N ALA A 16 6.92 -0.31 -5.49
CA ALA A 16 8.05 0.49 -5.06
C ALA A 16 8.34 1.61 -6.07
N ALA A 17 8.27 1.32 -7.37
CA ALA A 17 8.44 2.32 -8.43
C ALA A 17 7.38 3.42 -8.33
N TYR A 18 6.13 3.03 -8.05
CA TYR A 18 5.01 3.95 -7.86
C TYR A 18 5.19 4.85 -6.63
N ILE A 19 5.56 4.26 -5.47
CA ILE A 19 5.78 5.03 -4.23
C ILE A 19 6.93 6.04 -4.41
N LEU A 20 8.01 5.64 -5.08
CA LEU A 20 9.13 6.52 -5.42
C LEU A 20 8.74 7.59 -6.45
N GLY A 21 8.01 7.18 -7.50
CA GLY A 21 7.57 8.03 -8.61
C GLY A 21 6.55 9.10 -8.21
N GLN A 22 5.86 8.97 -7.08
CA GLN A 22 5.00 10.05 -6.54
C GLN A 22 5.77 11.33 -6.18
N GLN A 23 7.10 11.30 -6.06
CA GLN A 23 7.94 12.49 -5.86
C GLN A 23 8.49 13.09 -7.16
N GLU A 24 8.53 12.33 -8.26
CA GLU A 24 8.95 12.78 -9.59
C GLU A 24 8.11 12.07 -10.66
N LEU A 25 6.84 12.47 -10.79
CA LEU A 25 6.00 12.04 -11.92
C LEU A 25 6.58 12.67 -13.20
N GLY A 26 7.24 11.86 -14.03
CA GLY A 26 7.53 12.25 -15.41
C GLY A 26 6.24 12.46 -16.21
N ALA A 27 6.34 13.09 -17.38
CA ALA A 27 5.22 13.56 -18.22
C ALA A 27 4.15 12.52 -18.62
N LEU A 28 4.38 11.22 -18.37
CA LEU A 28 3.46 10.11 -18.67
C LEU A 28 3.00 9.31 -17.44
N GLY A 29 3.38 9.70 -16.22
CA GLY A 29 2.99 8.99 -14.99
C GLY A 29 3.58 7.57 -14.83
N ILE A 30 4.48 7.18 -15.72
CA ILE A 30 5.26 5.94 -15.63
C ILE A 30 6.57 6.28 -14.91
N PRO A 31 6.90 5.60 -13.79
CA PRO A 31 8.18 5.81 -13.12
C PRO A 31 9.31 5.43 -14.07
N SER A 32 10.21 6.36 -14.39
CA SER A 32 11.43 6.01 -15.11
C SER A 32 12.42 5.32 -14.16
N PRO A 33 13.25 4.37 -14.63
CA PRO A 33 14.28 3.74 -13.79
C PRO A 33 15.24 4.76 -13.18
N GLU A 34 15.59 5.81 -13.93
CA GLU A 34 16.45 6.90 -13.46
C GLU A 34 15.77 7.81 -12.43
N GLY A 35 14.49 8.14 -12.64
CA GLY A 35 13.70 8.92 -11.67
C GLY A 35 13.51 8.16 -10.37
N SER A 36 13.27 6.85 -10.45
CA SER A 36 13.17 5.97 -9.27
C SER A 36 14.50 5.92 -8.51
N ARG A 37 15.63 5.81 -9.22
CA ARG A 37 16.98 5.88 -8.63
C ARG A 37 17.23 7.20 -7.90
N ARG A 38 16.93 8.34 -8.53
CA ARG A 38 17.11 9.67 -7.90
C ARG A 38 16.20 9.85 -6.69
N ALA A 39 14.93 9.47 -6.79
CA ALA A 39 13.99 9.52 -5.69
C ALA A 39 14.46 8.67 -4.51
N LEU A 40 14.94 7.45 -4.77
CA LEU A 40 15.51 6.59 -3.73
C LEU A 40 16.74 7.23 -3.09
N ARG A 41 17.72 7.71 -3.87
CA ARG A 41 18.91 8.40 -3.31
C ARG A 41 18.54 9.62 -2.48
N SER A 42 17.52 10.38 -2.90
CA SER A 42 17.00 11.52 -2.13
C SER A 42 16.40 11.06 -0.79
N LEU A 43 15.62 9.98 -0.78
CA LEU A 43 15.06 9.39 0.44
C LEU A 43 16.15 8.83 1.38
N LEU A 44 17.14 8.13 0.85
CA LEU A 44 18.29 7.64 1.63
C LEU A 44 19.06 8.80 2.26
N LYS A 45 19.26 9.90 1.51
CA LYS A 45 19.89 11.12 2.01
C LYS A 45 19.06 11.81 3.10
N GLN A 46 17.73 11.85 2.96
CA GLN A 46 16.82 12.41 3.96
C GLN A 46 16.75 11.56 5.24
N ALA A 47 16.81 10.23 5.10
CA ALA A 47 16.93 9.31 6.23
C ALA A 47 18.27 9.52 6.98
N GLY A 48 19.31 9.94 6.25
CA GLY A 48 20.58 10.35 6.83
C GLY A 48 21.28 9.21 7.57
N GLN A 49 22.00 9.55 8.64
CA GLN A 49 22.74 8.57 9.46
C GLN A 49 21.83 7.58 10.22
N ALA A 50 20.53 7.87 10.33
CA ALA A 50 19.59 6.96 10.96
C ALA A 50 19.38 5.68 10.14
N LEU A 51 19.75 5.68 8.86
CA LEU A 51 19.61 4.52 7.98
C LEU A 51 20.97 3.87 7.72
N GLN A 52 21.14 2.66 8.24
CA GLN A 52 22.30 1.81 7.95
C GLN A 52 21.87 0.65 7.06
N ILE A 53 22.22 0.72 5.77
CA ILE A 53 21.79 -0.24 4.75
C ILE A 53 22.20 -1.67 5.10
N GLU A 54 23.32 -1.86 5.79
CA GLU A 54 23.85 -3.17 6.17
C GLU A 54 23.23 -3.76 7.44
N THR A 55 22.28 -3.05 8.07
CA THR A 55 21.63 -3.51 9.31
C THR A 55 20.12 -3.47 9.17
N GLU A 56 19.44 -4.25 9.99
CA GLU A 56 17.99 -4.15 10.10
C GLU A 56 17.61 -2.86 10.83
N THR A 57 16.98 -1.92 10.11
CA THR A 57 16.61 -0.61 10.68
C THR A 57 15.26 -0.15 10.17
N TRP A 58 14.51 0.53 11.04
CA TRP A 58 13.27 1.23 10.72
C TRP A 58 13.51 2.73 10.79
N VAL A 59 13.29 3.44 9.69
CA VAL A 59 13.42 4.90 9.62
C VAL A 59 12.14 5.52 9.06
N THR A 60 11.69 6.59 9.70
CA THR A 60 10.61 7.41 9.16
C THR A 60 11.21 8.56 8.37
N VAL A 61 10.84 8.69 7.10
CA VAL A 61 11.32 9.74 6.21
C VAL A 61 10.19 10.72 5.93
N SER A 62 10.38 11.98 6.35
CA SER A 62 9.45 13.06 6.06
C SER A 62 9.45 13.38 4.57
N ARG A 63 8.25 13.47 3.97
CA ARG A 63 8.09 13.95 2.59
C ARG A 63 7.93 15.46 2.58
N SER A 64 8.40 16.12 1.53
CA SER A 64 8.14 17.55 1.30
C SER A 64 6.64 17.85 1.18
N THR A 65 5.84 16.88 0.73
CA THR A 65 4.38 16.94 0.67
C THR A 65 3.76 15.59 1.04
N GLY A 66 2.85 15.58 2.02
CA GLY A 66 2.08 14.38 2.43
C GLY A 66 2.57 13.72 3.72
N ALA A 67 1.95 12.58 4.06
CA ALA A 67 2.35 11.80 5.24
C ALA A 67 3.73 11.15 5.05
N PRO A 68 4.45 10.86 6.15
CA PRO A 68 5.80 10.30 6.07
C PRO A 68 5.79 8.87 5.50
N LEU A 69 6.92 8.49 4.92
CA LEU A 69 7.20 7.11 4.51
C LEU A 69 7.94 6.39 5.63
N VAL A 70 7.67 5.11 5.80
CA VAL A 70 8.50 4.22 6.62
C VAL A 70 9.39 3.40 5.69
N LEU A 71 10.67 3.36 6.04
CA LEU A 71 11.70 2.61 5.36
C LEU A 71 12.19 1.51 6.30
N HIS A 72 12.13 0.26 5.86
CA HIS A 72 12.67 -0.88 6.59
C HIS A 72 13.74 -1.56 5.76
N THR A 73 14.96 -1.57 6.27
CA THR A 73 16.09 -2.29 5.67
C THR A 73 16.17 -3.69 6.28
N ILE A 74 16.36 -4.69 5.45
CA ILE A 74 16.62 -6.07 5.87
C ILE A 74 17.87 -6.54 5.11
N PRO A 75 19.04 -6.63 5.76
CA PRO A 75 20.23 -7.12 5.10
C PRO A 75 20.05 -8.59 4.75
N LEU A 76 20.39 -8.95 3.52
CA LEU A 76 20.40 -10.34 3.07
C LEU A 76 21.79 -10.91 3.36
N ALA A 77 21.87 -11.80 4.34
CA ALA A 77 23.09 -12.57 4.58
C ALA A 77 23.42 -13.38 3.31
N GLN A 78 24.57 -13.11 2.70
CA GLN A 78 25.06 -13.88 1.58
C GLN A 78 26.20 -14.79 2.02
N THR A 79 26.12 -16.06 1.64
CA THR A 79 27.23 -17.00 1.68
C THR A 79 28.02 -16.86 0.38
N GLY A 80 29.11 -16.08 0.36
CA GLY A 80 30.02 -15.96 -0.79
C GLY A 80 30.57 -14.55 -1.06
N SER A 81 31.29 -14.39 -2.18
CA SER A 81 31.96 -13.15 -2.63
C SER A 81 31.03 -12.14 -3.35
N ALA A 82 29.74 -12.47 -3.52
CA ALA A 82 28.78 -11.55 -4.11
C ALA A 82 28.42 -10.48 -3.06
N GLY A 83 28.81 -9.23 -3.33
CA GLY A 83 28.70 -8.09 -2.40
C GLY A 83 27.33 -7.92 -1.73
N SER A 84 27.31 -7.27 -0.56
CA SER A 84 26.14 -7.16 0.33
C SER A 84 24.89 -6.67 -0.40
N ARG A 85 23.76 -7.33 -0.13
CA ARG A 85 22.44 -6.97 -0.66
C ARG A 85 21.52 -6.65 0.49
N THR A 86 20.66 -5.67 0.31
CA THR A 86 19.67 -5.27 1.31
C THR A 86 18.30 -5.18 0.65
N VAL A 87 17.30 -5.76 1.29
CA VAL A 87 15.90 -5.51 0.95
C VAL A 87 15.49 -4.20 1.60
N ILE A 88 14.97 -3.27 0.81
CA ILE A 88 14.28 -2.09 1.31
C ILE A 88 12.79 -2.28 1.10
N ILE A 89 12.04 -2.21 2.20
CA ILE A 89 10.59 -2.15 2.20
C ILE A 89 10.19 -0.69 2.41
N LEU A 90 9.39 -0.18 1.48
CA LEU A 90 8.78 1.14 1.57
C LEU A 90 7.31 0.98 1.97
N VAL A 91 6.93 1.62 3.06
CA VAL A 91 5.53 1.67 3.51
C VAL A 91 5.07 3.13 3.46
N ASP A 92 4.11 3.40 2.57
CA ASP A 92 3.44 4.69 2.51
C ASP A 92 2.28 4.73 3.50
N LEU A 93 2.43 5.50 4.58
CA LEU A 93 1.40 5.61 5.63
C LEU A 93 0.12 6.32 5.14
N ARG A 94 0.11 6.92 3.94
CA ARG A 94 -1.11 7.44 3.31
C ARG A 94 -1.94 6.33 2.67
N HIS A 95 -1.29 5.29 2.16
CA HIS A 95 -1.93 4.23 1.43
C HIS A 95 -2.33 3.11 2.39
N SER A 96 -3.56 3.16 2.87
CA SER A 96 -4.17 1.97 3.46
C SER A 96 -4.31 0.90 2.38
N PRO A 97 -3.76 -0.30 2.58
CA PRO A 97 -3.95 -1.39 1.63
C PRO A 97 -5.46 -1.60 1.44
N ARG A 98 -5.88 -1.70 0.18
CA ARG A 98 -7.28 -1.96 -0.16
C ARG A 98 -7.40 -3.41 -0.60
N PRO A 99 -8.35 -4.17 -0.02
CA PRO A 99 -8.53 -5.54 -0.45
C PRO A 99 -9.01 -5.56 -1.91
N THR A 100 -8.53 -6.52 -2.68
CA THR A 100 -8.96 -6.67 -4.07
C THR A 100 -10.37 -7.27 -4.10
N LEU A 101 -11.11 -6.97 -5.16
CA LEU A 101 -12.45 -7.52 -5.36
C LEU A 101 -12.42 -9.06 -5.41
N ASN A 102 -11.35 -9.64 -5.94
CA ASN A 102 -11.15 -11.10 -5.97
C ASN A 102 -10.97 -11.68 -4.56
N VAL A 103 -10.15 -11.05 -3.71
CA VAL A 103 -9.93 -11.48 -2.32
C VAL A 103 -11.23 -11.44 -1.53
N LEU A 104 -12.01 -10.37 -1.64
CA LEU A 104 -13.27 -10.24 -0.91
C LEU A 104 -14.32 -11.27 -1.32
N GLN A 105 -14.42 -11.56 -2.61
CA GLN A 105 -15.33 -12.59 -3.10
C GLN A 105 -14.92 -13.98 -2.61
N LYS A 106 -13.62 -14.30 -2.63
CA LYS A 106 -13.14 -15.63 -2.23
C LYS A 106 -13.17 -15.89 -0.73
N LEU A 107 -12.92 -14.87 0.09
CA LEU A 107 -12.84 -15.04 1.55
C LEU A 107 -14.21 -14.99 2.23
N PHE A 108 -15.17 -14.28 1.65
CA PHE A 108 -16.46 -14.00 2.30
C PHE A 108 -17.66 -14.28 1.40
N ASP A 109 -17.47 -14.92 0.24
CA ASP A 109 -18.52 -15.21 -0.74
C ASP A 109 -19.36 -13.97 -1.10
N LEU A 110 -18.71 -12.80 -1.13
CA LEU A 110 -19.36 -11.56 -1.54
C LEU A 110 -19.73 -11.63 -3.02
N THR A 111 -20.84 -11.02 -3.39
CA THR A 111 -21.13 -10.75 -4.80
C THR A 111 -20.25 -9.60 -5.31
N PRO A 112 -20.11 -9.43 -6.64
CA PRO A 112 -19.38 -8.28 -7.19
C PRO A 112 -19.92 -6.91 -6.73
N ALA A 113 -21.22 -6.79 -6.45
CA ALA A 113 -21.82 -5.56 -5.95
C ALA A 113 -21.47 -5.32 -4.47
N GLU A 114 -21.58 -6.35 -3.65
CA GLU A 114 -21.21 -6.33 -2.23
C GLU A 114 -19.72 -6.01 -2.02
N ALA A 115 -18.83 -6.65 -2.80
CA ALA A 115 -17.40 -6.38 -2.75
C ALA A 115 -17.06 -4.94 -3.16
N ARG A 116 -17.74 -4.40 -4.19
CA ARG A 116 -17.59 -2.99 -4.57
C ARG A 116 -18.01 -2.05 -3.45
N LEU A 117 -19.17 -2.27 -2.84
CA LEU A 117 -19.62 -1.48 -1.70
C LEU A 117 -18.61 -1.54 -0.54
N ALA A 118 -18.15 -2.74 -0.19
CA ALA A 118 -17.19 -2.96 0.88
C ALA A 118 -15.86 -2.19 0.66
N ILE A 119 -15.32 -2.19 -0.56
CA ILE A 119 -14.11 -1.43 -0.91
C ILE A 119 -14.31 0.08 -0.72
N GLU A 120 -15.47 0.60 -1.10
CA GLU A 120 -15.79 2.02 -0.95
C GLU A 120 -15.90 2.42 0.53
N ILE A 121 -16.54 1.58 1.33
CA ILE A 121 -16.67 1.77 2.79
C ILE A 121 -15.29 1.74 3.47
N VAL A 122 -14.41 0.80 3.11
CA VAL A 122 -13.02 0.75 3.60
C VAL A 122 -12.21 1.96 3.17
N SER A 123 -12.56 2.57 2.03
CA SER A 123 -11.94 3.82 1.56
C SER A 123 -12.42 5.06 2.33
N GLY A 124 -13.23 4.89 3.38
CA GLY A 124 -13.71 5.98 4.23
C GLY A 124 -14.93 6.73 3.68
N ARG A 125 -15.56 6.23 2.61
CA ARG A 125 -16.75 6.87 2.03
C ARG A 125 -18.00 6.57 2.84
N THR A 126 -18.86 7.56 2.95
CA THR A 126 -20.21 7.44 3.51
C THR A 126 -21.15 6.75 2.53
N LEU A 127 -22.23 6.14 3.01
CA LEU A 127 -23.25 5.53 2.14
C LEU A 127 -23.85 6.54 1.15
N SER A 128 -23.95 7.82 1.52
CA SER A 128 -24.46 8.85 0.63
C SER A 128 -23.49 9.12 -0.54
N GLU A 129 -22.20 9.19 -0.27
CA GLU A 129 -21.18 9.37 -1.33
C GLU A 129 -21.16 8.15 -2.26
N VAL A 130 -21.29 6.95 -1.71
CA VAL A 130 -21.35 5.71 -2.50
C VAL A 130 -22.65 5.65 -3.32
N SER A 131 -23.77 6.11 -2.77
CA SER A 131 -25.06 6.22 -3.46
C SER A 131 -24.93 7.09 -4.72
N THR A 132 -24.37 8.29 -4.56
CA THR A 132 -24.12 9.21 -5.68
C THR A 132 -23.16 8.60 -6.70
N LYS A 133 -22.06 7.99 -6.23
CA LYS A 133 -21.03 7.42 -7.10
C LYS A 133 -21.52 6.21 -7.90
N MET A 134 -22.34 5.35 -7.30
CA MET A 134 -22.81 4.11 -7.93
C MET A 134 -24.17 4.27 -8.63
N GLY A 135 -24.83 5.43 -8.52
CA GLY A 135 -26.17 5.64 -9.06
C GLY A 135 -27.24 4.76 -8.41
N LEU A 136 -27.03 4.36 -7.15
CA LEU A 136 -27.92 3.47 -6.39
C LEU A 136 -28.59 4.24 -5.26
N SER A 137 -29.76 3.80 -4.83
CA SER A 137 -30.44 4.40 -3.67
C SER A 137 -29.74 4.03 -2.35
N ASN A 138 -29.80 4.91 -1.36
CA ASN A 138 -29.37 4.60 0.01
C ASN A 138 -30.07 3.37 0.59
N ALA A 139 -31.33 3.10 0.20
CA ALA A 139 -32.05 1.90 0.63
C ALA A 139 -31.40 0.63 0.05
N THR A 140 -31.09 0.63 -1.25
CA THR A 140 -30.39 -0.48 -1.92
C THR A 140 -29.02 -0.73 -1.29
N LEU A 141 -28.25 0.33 -1.03
CA LEU A 141 -26.93 0.18 -0.41
C LEU A 141 -27.03 -0.32 1.04
N ARG A 142 -28.05 0.08 1.80
CA ARG A 142 -28.30 -0.47 3.14
C ARG A 142 -28.59 -1.97 3.10
N THR A 143 -29.40 -2.43 2.14
CA THR A 143 -29.65 -3.87 1.95
C THR A 143 -28.37 -4.62 1.60
N GLN A 144 -27.57 -4.09 0.66
CA GLN A 144 -26.27 -4.69 0.32
C GLN A 144 -25.31 -4.70 1.52
N LEU A 145 -25.24 -3.61 2.29
CA LEU A 145 -24.39 -3.52 3.48
C LEU A 145 -24.81 -4.53 4.56
N SER A 146 -26.13 -4.74 4.74
CA SER A 146 -26.64 -5.76 5.63
C SER A 146 -26.22 -7.18 5.20
N ALA A 147 -26.24 -7.48 3.90
CA ALA A 147 -25.76 -8.75 3.38
C ALA A 147 -24.24 -8.91 3.62
N VAL A 148 -23.47 -7.85 3.40
CA VAL A 148 -22.02 -7.82 3.70
C VAL A 148 -21.77 -8.09 5.18
N PHE A 149 -22.49 -7.45 6.09
CA PHE A 149 -22.36 -7.69 7.53
C PHE A 149 -22.62 -9.15 7.91
N THR A 150 -23.68 -9.75 7.37
CA THR A 150 -23.97 -11.17 7.58
C THR A 150 -22.85 -12.08 7.06
N LYS A 151 -22.38 -11.85 5.82
CA LYS A 151 -21.35 -12.68 5.19
C LYS A 151 -19.96 -12.54 5.83
N THR A 152 -19.67 -11.36 6.37
CA THR A 152 -18.40 -11.07 7.06
C THR A 152 -18.46 -11.28 8.57
N GLN A 153 -19.63 -11.68 9.10
CA GLN A 153 -19.87 -11.84 10.54
C GLN A 153 -19.54 -10.58 11.35
N THR A 154 -19.85 -9.40 10.79
CA THR A 154 -19.66 -8.10 11.45
C THR A 154 -21.01 -7.45 11.74
N ARG A 155 -21.05 -6.53 12.69
CA ARG A 155 -22.29 -5.82 13.09
C ARG A 155 -22.21 -4.32 12.91
N ARG A 156 -21.00 -3.77 12.83
CA ARG A 156 -20.74 -2.33 12.70
C ARG A 156 -19.82 -2.05 11.54
N GLN A 157 -19.99 -0.89 10.91
CA GLN A 157 -19.11 -0.45 9.83
C GLN A 157 -17.64 -0.43 10.26
N ALA A 158 -17.34 -0.01 11.50
CA ALA A 158 -15.97 -0.02 12.03
C ALA A 158 -15.37 -1.43 12.14
N GLU A 159 -16.18 -2.43 12.52
CA GLU A 159 -15.74 -3.84 12.58
C GLU A 159 -15.46 -4.38 11.18
N LEU A 160 -16.33 -4.07 10.21
CA LEU A 160 -16.12 -4.40 8.81
C LEU A 160 -14.83 -3.77 8.30
N VAL A 161 -14.61 -2.47 8.53
CA VAL A 161 -13.38 -1.79 8.10
C VAL A 161 -12.15 -2.46 8.71
N ALA A 162 -12.15 -2.73 10.01
CA ALA A 162 -11.03 -3.39 10.68
C ALA A 162 -10.73 -4.79 10.13
N LEU A 163 -11.77 -5.60 9.86
CA LEU A 163 -11.62 -6.92 9.25
C LEU A 163 -11.04 -6.81 7.83
N LEU A 164 -11.59 -5.91 7.03
CA LEU A 164 -11.22 -5.77 5.63
C LEU A 164 -9.81 -5.19 5.46
N THR A 165 -9.36 -4.31 6.36
CA THR A 165 -7.97 -3.82 6.37
C THR A 165 -6.97 -4.93 6.69
N ARG A 166 -7.33 -5.91 7.53
CA ARG A 166 -6.45 -7.06 7.84
C ARG A 166 -6.26 -7.98 6.65
N VAL A 167 -7.33 -8.23 5.89
CA VAL A 167 -7.24 -9.08 4.68
C VAL A 167 -6.69 -8.34 3.47
N ALA A 168 -6.62 -7.01 3.51
CA ALA A 168 -6.04 -6.21 2.43
C ALA A 168 -4.52 -6.42 2.26
N ILE A 169 -3.88 -7.07 3.23
CA ILE A 169 -2.47 -7.47 3.16
C ILE A 169 -2.30 -8.68 2.22
N PHE A 170 -3.34 -9.46 1.97
CA PHE A 170 -3.30 -10.57 1.03
C PHE A 170 -3.42 -10.07 -0.43
N PRO A 171 -2.61 -10.61 -1.35
CA PRO A 171 -2.65 -10.25 -2.77
C PRO A 171 -3.95 -10.68 -3.48
#